data_AF-A0A6I2UJ38-F1
#
_entry.id   AF-A0A6I2UJ38-F1
#
_cell.length_a   1.000
_cell.length_b   1.000
_cell.length_c   1.000
_cell.angle_alpha   90.00
_cell.angle_beta   90.00
_cell.angle_gamma   90.00
#
_symmetry.space_group_name_H-M   'P 1'
#
loop_
_entity.id
_entity.type
_entity.pdbx_description
1 polymer ?
#
loop_
_entity_poly.entity_id
_entity_poly.type
_entity_poly.pdbx_seq_one_letter_code
_entity_poly.pdbx_strand_id
1 'polypeptide(L)' 'MAKISTGYTPDMGAKMRSMPEIHARYQQCCQKYKQFRNCSAEFREQKVMIYSELKTLGWVLGKSDRQVNQEANF' A
#
# COMPACT_ATOMS: atom_id res chain seq x y z
N MET A 1 -9.35 8.05 -31.71
CA MET A 1 -9.23 8.25 -30.25
C MET A 1 -8.77 6.93 -29.63
N ALA A 2 -7.54 6.87 -29.10
CA ALA A 2 -7.02 5.66 -28.47
C ALA A 2 -7.76 5.42 -27.15
N LYS A 3 -8.36 4.23 -26.98
CA LYS A 3 -8.98 3.83 -25.71
C LYS A 3 -7.87 3.53 -24.72
N ILE A 4 -7.74 4.36 -23.70
CA ILE A 4 -6.86 4.09 -22.56
C ILE A 4 -7.52 2.94 -21.79
N SER A 5 -7.03 1.71 -21.96
CA SER A 5 -7.43 0.59 -21.11
C SER A 5 -6.92 0.87 -19.72
N THR A 6 -7.77 1.38 -18.84
CA THR A 6 -7.40 1.72 -17.45
C THR A 6 -7.06 0.49 -16.60
N GLY A 7 -7.11 -0.72 -17.17
CA GLY A 7 -6.87 -2.00 -16.49
C GLY A 7 -7.94 -2.41 -15.48
N TYR A 8 -8.88 -1.51 -15.19
CA TYR A 8 -9.98 -1.74 -14.25
C TYR A 8 -11.10 -2.53 -14.93
N THR A 9 -11.31 -3.76 -14.49
CA THR A 9 -12.56 -4.48 -14.76
C THR A 9 -13.52 -4.27 -13.59
N PRO A 10 -14.83 -4.15 -13.85
CA PRO A 10 -15.83 -3.95 -12.78
C PRO A 10 -15.82 -5.08 -11.73
N ASP A 11 -15.36 -6.28 -12.11
CA ASP A 11 -15.15 -7.42 -11.22
C ASP A 11 -14.06 -7.16 -10.15
N MET A 12 -13.00 -6.40 -10.47
CA MET A 12 -11.94 -6.03 -9.52
C MET A 12 -12.43 -5.11 -8.39
N GLY A 13 -13.53 -4.37 -8.60
CA GLY A 13 -14.18 -3.56 -7.57
C GLY A 13 -15.24 -4.31 -6.76
N ALA A 14 -15.70 -5.47 -7.24
CA ALA A 14 -16.83 -6.19 -6.64
C ALA A 14 -16.40 -7.18 -5.55
N LYS A 15 -15.16 -7.69 -5.60
CA LYS A 15 -14.67 -8.68 -4.63
C LYS A 15 -13.81 -8.02 -3.55
N MET A 16 -14.24 -8.12 -2.29
CA MET A 16 -13.38 -7.81 -1.15
C MET A 16 -12.13 -8.71 -1.21
N ARG A 17 -10.95 -8.10 -1.02
CA ARG A 17 -9.70 -8.86 -0.93
C ARG A 17 -9.78 -9.84 0.24
N SER A 18 -9.28 -11.04 0.03
CA SER A 18 -9.13 -12.03 1.09
C SER A 18 -8.09 -11.54 2.10
N MET A 19 -8.21 -11.94 3.37
CA MET A 19 -7.19 -11.65 4.39
C MET A 19 -5.74 -11.96 3.95
N PRO A 20 -5.42 -13.11 3.32
CA PRO A 20 -4.06 -13.37 2.81
C PRO A 20 -3.61 -12.35 1.75
N GLU A 21 -4.51 -11.87 0.89
CA GLU A 21 -4.20 -10.84 -0.11
C GLU A 21 -3.91 -9.49 0.56
N ILE A 22 -4.67 -9.14 1.60
CA ILE A 22 -4.46 -7.93 2.42
C ILE A 22 -3.10 -8.00 3.11
N HIS A 23 -2.76 -9.15 3.71
CA HIS A 23 -1.45 -9.39 4.31
C HIS A 23 -0.31 -9.25 3.29
N ALA A 24 -0.42 -9.91 2.13
CA ALA A 24 0.58 -9.82 1.07
C ALA A 24 0.76 -8.37 0.61
N ARG A 25 -0.33 -7.62 0.46
CA ARG A 25 -0.28 -6.21 0.05
C ARG A 25 0.36 -5.32 1.10
N TYR A 26 0.03 -5.53 2.38
CA TYR A 26 0.63 -4.80 3.50
C TYR A 26 2.16 -4.97 3.51
N GLN A 27 2.64 -6.22 3.37
CA GLN A 27 4.07 -6.53 3.28
C GLN A 27 4.74 -5.87 2.06
N GLN A 28 4.10 -5.89 0.89
CA GLN A 28 4.60 -5.19 -0.29
C GLN A 28 4.71 -3.68 -0.09
N CYS A 29 3.72 -3.06 0.55
CA CYS A 29 3.76 -1.63 0.85
C CYS A 29 4.86 -1.29 1.87
N CYS A 30 5.12 -2.13 2.88
CA CYS A 30 6.24 -1.96 3.80
C CYS A 30 7.57 -1.92 3.02
N GLN A 31 7.80 -2.88 2.13
CA GLN A 31 9.03 -2.96 1.34
C GLN A 31 9.20 -1.73 0.42
N LYS A 32 8.14 -1.32 -0.28
CA LYS A 32 8.17 -0.13 -1.15
C LYS A 32 8.43 1.14 -0.33
N TYR A 33 7.78 1.30 0.81
CA TYR A 33 7.96 2.47 1.67
C TYR A 33 9.42 2.59 2.13
N LYS A 34 10.05 1.48 2.53
CA LYS A 34 11.48 1.45 2.87
C LYS A 34 12.37 1.87 1.71
N GLN A 35 12.09 1.38 0.50
CA GLN A 35 12.84 1.76 -0.70
C GLN A 35 12.75 3.26 -0.98
N PHE A 36 11.54 3.84 -0.93
CA PHE A 36 11.36 5.27 -1.14
C PHE A 36 11.94 6.13 -0.02
N ARG A 37 11.98 5.62 1.21
CA ARG A 37 12.61 6.33 2.34
C ARG A 37 14.13 6.39 2.20
N ASN A 38 14.75 5.32 1.71
CA ASN A 38 16.21 5.21 1.55
C ASN A 38 16.71 5.79 0.21
N CYS A 39 15.81 6.15 -0.70
CA CYS A 39 16.18 6.76 -1.97
C CYS A 39 16.55 8.23 -1.78
N SER A 40 17.67 8.67 -2.37
CA SER A 40 18.12 10.07 -2.33
C SER A 40 17.25 11.01 -3.15
N ALA A 41 16.45 10.49 -4.08
CA ALA A 41 15.52 11.29 -4.89
C ALA A 41 14.25 11.64 -4.09
N GLU A 42 13.74 12.86 -4.30
CA GLU A 42 12.59 13.37 -3.58
C GLU A 42 11.28 12.78 -4.11
N PHE A 43 10.84 11.65 -3.53
CA PHE A 43 9.57 10.99 -3.84
C PHE A 43 8.49 11.30 -2.80
N ARG A 44 8.25 12.59 -2.52
CA ARG A 44 7.37 13.01 -1.42
C ARG A 44 5.94 12.51 -1.60
N GLU A 45 5.36 12.67 -2.78
CA GLU A 45 3.98 12.26 -3.06
C GLU A 45 3.80 10.73 -2.98
N GLN A 46 4.75 9.98 -3.56
CA GLN A 46 4.72 8.52 -3.54
C GLN A 46 4.87 7.98 -2.11
N LYS A 47 5.70 8.62 -1.28
CA LYS A 47 5.85 8.27 0.15
C LYS A 47 4.54 8.46 0.90
N VAL A 48 3.85 9.60 0.71
CA VAL A 48 2.56 9.87 1.35
C VAL A 48 1.51 8.86 0.89
N MET A 49 1.44 8.58 -0.42
CA MET A 49 0.49 7.62 -0.98
C MET A 49 0.70 6.22 -0.40
N ILE A 50 1.92 5.70 -0.42
CA ILE A 50 2.22 4.35 0.08
C ILE A 50 2.02 4.26 1.59
N TYR A 51 2.36 5.30 2.33
CA TYR A 51 2.15 5.33 3.77
C TYR A 51 0.66 5.36 4.12
N SER A 52 -0.18 6.09 3.37
CA SER A 52 -1.63 6.07 3.57
C SER A 52 -2.26 4.68 3.31
N GLU A 53 -1.77 3.97 2.29
CA GLU A 53 -2.17 2.57 2.01
C GLU A 53 -1.70 1.64 3.15
N LEU A 54 -0.48 1.82 3.67
CA LEU A 54 0.03 1.06 4.82
C LEU A 54 -0.87 1.19 6.04
N LYS A 55 -1.29 2.42 6.37
CA LYS A 55 -2.19 2.66 7.51
C LYS A 55 -3.52 1.98 7.33
N THR A 56 -4.12 2.13 6.14
CA THR A 56 -5.42 1.54 5.82
C THR A 56 -5.38 0.02 5.92
N LEU A 57 -4.39 -0.62 5.30
CA LEU A 57 -4.20 -2.07 5.37
C LEU A 57 -3.87 -2.53 6.79
N GLY A 58 -3.03 -1.79 7.52
CA GLY A 58 -2.69 -2.08 8.90
C GLY A 58 -3.91 -2.09 9.82
N TRP A 59 -4.80 -1.11 9.68
CA TRP A 59 -6.04 -1.04 10.46
C TRP A 59 -6.99 -2.19 10.14
N VAL A 60 -7.11 -2.58 8.87
CA VAL A 60 -7.89 -3.76 8.47
C VAL A 60 -7.31 -5.05 9.09
N LEU A 61 -5.99 -5.11 9.28
CA LEU A 61 -5.29 -6.20 9.97
C LEU A 61 -5.32 -6.08 11.50
N GLY A 62 -6.02 -5.10 12.07
CA GLY A 62 -6.10 -4.88 13.53
C GLY A 62 -4.84 -4.31 14.16
N LYS A 63 -3.94 -3.71 13.37
CA LYS A 63 -2.70 -3.10 13.87
C LYS A 63 -2.93 -1.65 14.29
N SER A 64 -2.30 -1.26 15.40
CA SER A 64 -2.24 0.14 15.84
C SER A 64 -1.32 0.97 14.94
N ASP A 65 -1.51 2.29 14.95
CA ASP A 65 -0.64 3.25 14.26
C ASP A 65 0.84 3.05 14.61
N ARG A 66 1.10 2.83 15.91
CA ARG A 66 2.46 2.56 16.43
C ARG A 66 3.07 1.31 15.81
N GLN A 67 2.30 0.22 15.66
CA GLN A 67 2.77 -1.02 15.04
C GLN A 67 3.05 -0.82 13.55
N VAL A 68 2.15 -0.16 12.82
CA VAL A 68 2.36 0.16 11.39
C VAL A 68 3.62 1.00 11.21
N ASN A 69 3.85 1.99 12.07
CA ASN A 69 5.06 2.79 12.05
C ASN A 69 6.31 1.96 12.32
N GLN A 70 6.29 1.07 13.31
CA GLN A 70 7.44 0.21 13.58
C GLN A 70 7.74 -0.69 12.38
N GLU A 71 6.75 -1.39 11.83
CA GLU A 71 6.94 -2.30 10.69
C GLU A 71 7.33 -1.60 9.38
N ALA A 72 6.89 -0.35 9.17
CA ALA A 72 7.30 0.43 8.02
C ALA A 72 8.75 0.93 8.12
N ASN A 73 9.28 1.07 9.34
CA ASN A 73 10.61 1.62 9.61
C ASN A 73 11.68 0.56 9.94
N PHE A 74 11.30 -0.63 10.41
CA PHE A 74 12.16 -1.81 10.63
C PHE A 74 12.08 -2.76 9.47
#